data_AF-A0A5J4WX02-F1
#
_entry.id   AF-A0A5J4WX02-F1
#
_cell.length_a   1.000
_cell.length_b   1.000
_cell.length_c   1.000
_cell.angle_alpha   90.00
_cell.angle_beta   90.00
_cell.angle_gamma   90.00
#
_symmetry.space_group_name_H-M   'P 1'
#
loop_
_entity.id
_entity.type
_entity.pdbx_description
1 polymer ?
#
loop_
_entity_poly.entity_id
_entity_poly.type
_entity_poly.pdbx_seq_one_letter_code
_entity_poly.pdbx_strand_id
1 'polypeptide(L)'
;MSYLNLNNVADFGLAQKMASKSYLRAAGTKYYAPYEAYTQNRMMTESDVWSIGVIIIEVITGEHPFEGQTQEETINNIKTGQFKPLPNYIQYEMKMILEKMINLDYTKRPTVKELLESETMQLIGMIEKSKEQKGSEQENEQMNKKMNELEMKNRSLEAENEKEKNRANITEQEKQKEIQEKQKAQSERDQEKRRADTEHAEVIRLTSELTRLNQTLLSVPSSLSTITYQSIIPDIQHAIQKDNKIIRTDKGRYSTVTFNPVISSGIVRFGGFFENSSDNPFFSVGIADSSAIFGSDEAPWSGENKKKTFFYFKDGSLGHIGDNYIKGNSPIEENKTVAMELKHASDIKKRMKLVQMDYPMGQ
;
A
#
# COMPACT_ATOMS: atom_id res chain seq x y z
N MET A 1 45.33 15.68 -29.68
CA MET A 1 46.06 14.70 -30.49
C MET A 1 45.52 13.33 -30.15
N SER A 2 44.77 12.73 -31.06
CA SER A 2 44.16 11.41 -30.90
C SER A 2 45.23 10.33 -31.09
N TYR A 3 45.60 9.64 -30.02
CA TYR A 3 46.47 8.46 -30.08
C TYR A 3 45.67 7.30 -30.69
N LEU A 4 46.04 6.87 -31.91
CA LEU A 4 45.55 5.62 -32.47
C LEU A 4 46.23 4.47 -31.71
N ASN A 5 45.46 3.78 -30.86
CA ASN A 5 45.84 2.50 -30.28
C ASN A 5 45.72 1.42 -31.35
N LEU A 6 46.83 1.08 -32.01
CA LEU A 6 46.90 0.03 -33.02
C LEU A 6 47.23 -1.33 -32.38
N ASN A 7 46.35 -1.82 -31.49
CA ASN A 7 46.55 -3.10 -30.78
C ASN A 7 45.77 -4.29 -31.37
N ASN A 8 45.12 -4.11 -32.52
CA ASN A 8 44.30 -5.16 -33.14
C ASN A 8 44.92 -5.62 -34.46
N VAL A 9 45.41 -6.87 -34.50
CA VAL A 9 45.66 -7.57 -35.76
C VAL A 9 44.30 -7.95 -36.34
N ALA A 10 43.91 -7.34 -37.46
CA ALA A 10 42.66 -7.60 -38.14
C ALA A 10 42.93 -7.93 -39.61
N ASP A 11 43.09 -9.23 -39.91
CA ASP A 11 42.79 -9.91 -41.18
C ASP A 11 43.32 -11.37 -41.09
N PHE A 12 42.46 -12.34 -40.78
CA PHE A 12 42.82 -13.76 -40.77
C PHE A 12 42.57 -14.45 -42.12
N GLY A 13 42.34 -13.71 -43.21
CA GLY A 13 42.02 -14.24 -44.55
C GLY A 13 43.07 -15.19 -45.16
N LEU A 14 44.20 -15.34 -44.48
CA LEU A 14 45.36 -16.11 -44.90
C LEU A 14 45.86 -17.11 -43.83
N ALA A 15 45.24 -17.17 -42.65
CA ALA A 15 45.64 -18.09 -41.60
C ALA A 15 45.27 -19.54 -41.97
N GLN A 16 46.27 -20.35 -42.32
CA GLN A 16 46.09 -21.75 -42.70
C GLN A 16 47.01 -22.67 -41.88
N LYS A 17 46.47 -23.78 -41.36
CA LYS A 17 47.26 -24.82 -40.68
C LYS A 17 48.35 -25.32 -41.63
N MET A 18 49.61 -25.46 -41.17
CA MET A 18 50.85 -25.71 -41.94
C MET A 18 50.88 -27.00 -42.79
N ALA A 19 49.90 -27.22 -43.65
CA ALA A 19 49.76 -28.42 -44.46
C ALA A 19 49.00 -28.12 -45.77
N SER A 20 49.34 -27.06 -46.49
CA SER A 20 48.92 -26.96 -47.90
C SER A 20 49.74 -25.94 -48.70
N LYS A 21 50.43 -26.47 -49.70
CA LYS A 21 51.08 -25.75 -50.81
C LYS A 21 50.05 -24.98 -51.64
N SER A 22 49.68 -23.76 -51.28
CA SER A 22 49.49 -22.63 -52.23
C SER A 22 48.95 -21.40 -51.51
N TYR A 23 49.85 -20.49 -51.13
CA TYR A 23 49.49 -19.23 -50.46
C TYR A 23 49.34 -18.05 -51.45
N LEU A 24 49.95 -18.14 -52.64
CA LEU A 24 50.13 -17.03 -53.58
C LEU A 24 48.86 -16.52 -54.32
N ARG A 25 47.64 -16.72 -53.80
CA ARG A 25 46.39 -16.31 -54.50
C ARG A 25 45.79 -14.96 -54.08
N ALA A 26 46.36 -14.24 -53.10
CA ALA A 26 45.93 -12.87 -52.77
C ALA A 26 46.92 -11.84 -53.37
N ALA A 27 46.41 -10.93 -54.22
CA ALA A 27 47.23 -9.96 -54.95
C ALA A 27 47.99 -8.98 -54.05
N GLY A 28 47.49 -8.69 -52.84
CA GLY A 28 48.12 -7.77 -51.87
C GLY A 28 49.29 -8.38 -51.08
N THR A 29 49.33 -9.71 -50.91
CA THR A 29 50.34 -10.38 -50.07
C THR A 29 51.68 -10.59 -50.76
N LYS A 30 51.76 -10.33 -52.07
CA LYS A 30 53.00 -10.54 -52.83
C LYS A 30 54.14 -9.67 -52.30
N TYR A 31 53.92 -8.38 -52.09
CA TYR A 31 55.01 -7.46 -51.72
C TYR A 31 55.67 -7.78 -50.37
N TYR A 32 54.91 -8.36 -49.44
CA TYR A 32 55.37 -8.78 -48.13
C TYR A 32 55.88 -10.23 -48.07
N ALA A 33 55.78 -10.97 -49.18
CA ALA A 33 56.20 -12.36 -49.23
C ALA A 33 57.73 -12.47 -49.38
N PRO A 34 58.37 -13.43 -48.70
CA PRO A 34 59.81 -13.64 -48.82
C PRO A 34 60.19 -14.40 -50.10
N TYR A 35 61.49 -14.46 -50.38
CA TYR A 35 62.04 -15.15 -51.55
C TYR A 35 61.57 -16.61 -51.71
N GLU A 36 61.51 -17.39 -50.63
CA GLU A 36 61.08 -18.79 -50.67
C GLU A 36 59.61 -18.96 -51.10
N ALA A 37 58.77 -17.96 -50.86
CA ALA A 37 57.38 -17.97 -51.33
C ALA A 37 57.33 -17.94 -52.86
N TYR A 38 58.21 -17.17 -53.49
CA TYR A 38 58.26 -17.02 -54.95
C TYR A 38 58.93 -18.17 -55.69
N THR A 39 59.94 -18.78 -55.08
CA THR A 39 60.77 -19.79 -55.74
C THR A 39 60.38 -21.21 -55.38
N GLN A 40 59.91 -21.42 -54.15
CA GLN A 40 59.57 -22.74 -53.62
C GLN A 40 58.07 -22.90 -53.36
N ASN A 41 57.27 -21.83 -53.51
CA ASN A 41 55.85 -21.79 -53.16
C ASN A 41 55.60 -22.32 -51.73
N ARG A 42 56.51 -21.96 -50.81
CA ARG A 42 56.53 -22.42 -49.42
C ARG A 42 56.55 -21.21 -48.49
N MET A 43 55.70 -21.26 -47.47
CA MET A 43 55.68 -20.33 -46.34
C MET A 43 55.95 -21.13 -45.06
N MET A 44 56.75 -20.56 -44.16
CA MET A 44 57.14 -21.14 -42.88
C MET A 44 57.02 -20.07 -41.78
N THR A 45 57.25 -20.42 -40.53
CA THR A 45 57.26 -19.46 -39.42
C THR A 45 58.27 -18.33 -39.65
N GLU A 46 59.41 -18.64 -40.27
CA GLU A 46 60.45 -17.68 -40.64
C GLU A 46 60.01 -16.75 -41.78
N SER A 47 59.02 -17.16 -42.58
CA SER A 47 58.38 -16.32 -43.59
C SER A 47 57.50 -15.24 -42.96
N ASP A 48 56.90 -15.51 -41.80
CA ASP A 48 56.17 -14.50 -41.01
C ASP A 48 57.14 -13.49 -40.37
N VAL A 49 58.32 -13.93 -39.92
CA VAL A 49 59.37 -13.01 -39.42
C VAL A 49 59.81 -12.03 -40.50
N TRP A 50 59.94 -12.49 -41.75
CA TRP A 50 60.23 -11.60 -42.89
C TRP A 50 59.14 -10.56 -43.10
N SER A 51 57.87 -10.99 -43.20
CA SER A 51 56.77 -10.07 -43.49
C SER A 51 56.61 -9.03 -42.40
N ILE A 52 56.77 -9.41 -41.13
CA ILE A 52 56.82 -8.48 -40.00
C ILE A 52 57.99 -7.51 -40.14
N GLY A 53 59.19 -7.98 -40.51
CA GLY A 53 60.36 -7.13 -40.71
C GLY A 53 60.14 -6.07 -41.80
N VAL A 54 59.54 -6.48 -42.93
CA VAL A 54 59.15 -5.57 -44.02
C VAL A 54 58.17 -4.50 -43.53
N ILE A 55 57.11 -4.91 -42.80
CA ILE A 55 56.10 -4.00 -42.24
C ILE A 55 56.74 -3.01 -41.26
N ILE A 56 57.62 -3.48 -40.36
CA ILE A 56 58.26 -2.59 -39.38
C ILE A 56 59.14 -1.56 -40.09
N ILE A 57 59.92 -1.97 -41.10
CA ILE A 57 60.73 -1.03 -41.88
C ILE A 57 59.83 0.00 -42.54
N GLU A 58 58.77 -0.44 -43.23
CA GLU A 58 57.83 0.45 -43.91
C GLU A 58 57.13 1.43 -42.96
N VAL A 59 56.74 0.99 -41.75
CA VAL A 59 56.15 1.88 -40.73
C VAL A 59 57.16 2.93 -40.26
N ILE A 60 58.45 2.58 -40.14
CA ILE A 60 59.50 3.49 -39.67
C ILE A 60 59.96 4.46 -40.77
N THR A 61 60.00 4.02 -42.03
CA THR A 61 60.51 4.80 -43.16
C THR A 61 59.41 5.49 -43.96
N GLY A 62 58.17 5.01 -43.87
CA GLY A 62 57.07 5.37 -44.76
C GLY A 62 57.20 4.77 -46.17
N GLU A 63 58.20 3.92 -46.42
CA GLU A 63 58.49 3.34 -47.74
C GLU A 63 58.78 1.85 -47.64
N HIS A 64 58.21 1.07 -48.55
CA HIS A 64 58.49 -0.36 -48.63
C HIS A 64 59.99 -0.62 -48.94
N PRO A 65 60.68 -1.50 -48.18
CA PRO A 65 62.13 -1.66 -48.25
C PRO A 65 62.64 -2.11 -49.63
N PHE A 66 61.84 -2.85 -50.38
CA PHE A 66 62.19 -3.40 -51.69
C PHE A 66 61.51 -2.67 -52.87
N GLU A 67 60.85 -1.53 -52.62
CA GLU A 67 60.06 -0.82 -53.63
C GLU A 67 60.88 -0.49 -54.90
N GLY A 68 60.44 -1.00 -56.05
CA GLY A 68 60.93 -0.65 -57.39
C GLY A 68 59.91 0.18 -58.17
N GLN A 69 60.26 0.60 -59.40
CA GLN A 69 59.36 1.38 -60.27
C GLN A 69 58.18 0.56 -60.80
N THR A 70 58.32 -0.77 -60.81
CA THR A 70 57.28 -1.70 -61.24
C THR A 70 57.14 -2.85 -60.24
N GLN A 71 55.99 -3.53 -60.25
CA GLN A 71 55.76 -4.72 -59.43
C GLN A 71 56.80 -5.83 -59.68
N GLU A 72 57.23 -6.00 -60.93
CA GLU A 72 58.25 -6.99 -61.29
C GLU A 72 59.62 -6.62 -60.72
N GLU A 73 59.97 -5.33 -60.74
CA GLU A 73 61.19 -4.82 -60.12
C GLU A 73 61.18 -5.01 -58.60
N THR A 74 60.08 -4.69 -57.91
CA THR A 74 59.94 -4.94 -56.47
C THR A 74 60.12 -6.42 -56.13
N ILE A 75 59.54 -7.33 -56.92
CA ILE A 75 59.71 -8.78 -56.73
C ILE A 75 61.17 -9.19 -57.01
N ASN A 76 61.82 -8.61 -58.02
CA ASN A 76 63.22 -8.89 -58.32
C ASN A 76 64.15 -8.41 -57.20
N ASN A 77 63.87 -7.24 -56.62
CA ASN A 77 64.59 -6.69 -55.47
C ASN A 77 64.47 -7.63 -54.25
N ILE A 78 63.26 -8.13 -53.96
CA ILE A 78 63.04 -9.16 -52.92
C ILE A 78 63.87 -10.41 -53.23
N LYS A 79 63.84 -10.90 -54.47
CA LYS A 79 64.55 -12.14 -54.86
C LYS A 79 66.06 -12.02 -54.79
N THR A 80 66.59 -10.82 -55.03
CA THR A 80 68.03 -10.53 -55.00
C THR A 80 68.51 -10.00 -53.65
N GLY A 81 67.59 -9.76 -52.70
CA GLY A 81 67.91 -9.18 -51.40
C GLY A 81 68.32 -7.71 -51.47
N GLN A 82 68.00 -7.00 -52.56
CA GLN A 82 68.32 -5.58 -52.74
C GLN A 82 67.25 -4.71 -52.08
N PHE A 83 67.47 -4.30 -50.84
CA PHE A 83 66.60 -3.34 -50.15
C PHE A 83 67.28 -1.97 -50.03
N LYS A 84 66.46 -0.92 -49.88
CA LYS A 84 66.93 0.45 -49.65
C LYS A 84 67.69 0.54 -48.32
N PRO A 85 68.84 1.23 -48.25
CA PRO A 85 69.60 1.39 -47.01
C PRO A 85 68.76 2.02 -45.89
N LEU A 86 68.85 1.47 -44.68
CA LEU A 86 68.10 1.98 -43.53
C LEU A 86 68.60 3.38 -43.10
N PRO A 87 67.70 4.37 -42.94
CA PRO A 87 68.07 5.74 -42.57
C PRO A 87 68.85 5.86 -41.26
N ASN A 88 69.66 6.91 -41.11
CA ASN A 88 70.53 7.12 -39.94
C ASN A 88 69.80 7.44 -38.63
N TYR A 89 68.53 7.82 -38.67
CA TYR A 89 67.73 8.03 -37.46
C TYR A 89 67.29 6.73 -36.79
N ILE A 90 67.38 5.59 -37.49
CA ILE A 90 67.12 4.26 -36.91
C ILE A 90 68.36 3.86 -36.10
N GLN A 91 68.17 3.51 -34.84
CA GLN A 91 69.26 3.09 -33.96
C GLN A 91 69.95 1.83 -34.48
N TYR A 92 71.26 1.71 -34.20
CA TYR A 92 72.11 0.65 -34.75
C TYR A 92 71.58 -0.75 -34.40
N GLU A 93 71.18 -0.95 -33.16
CA GLU A 93 70.64 -2.22 -32.64
C GLU A 93 69.35 -2.61 -33.39
N MET A 94 68.48 -1.64 -33.65
CA MET A 94 67.24 -1.85 -34.40
C MET A 94 67.54 -2.17 -35.87
N LYS A 95 68.51 -1.49 -36.50
CA LYS A 95 68.95 -1.81 -37.87
C LYS A 95 69.42 -3.26 -37.98
N MET A 96 70.28 -3.68 -37.05
CA MET A 96 70.78 -5.06 -37.04
C MET A 96 69.66 -6.10 -36.93
N ILE A 97 68.65 -5.83 -36.10
CA ILE A 97 67.51 -6.74 -35.94
C ILE A 97 66.68 -6.77 -37.23
N LEU A 98 66.34 -5.61 -37.79
CA LEU A 98 65.54 -5.50 -39.01
C LEU A 98 66.22 -6.20 -40.20
N GLU A 99 67.52 -5.96 -40.41
CA GLU A 99 68.30 -6.61 -41.46
C GLU A 99 68.36 -8.14 -41.29
N LYS A 100 68.40 -8.64 -40.05
CA LYS A 100 68.32 -10.09 -39.79
C LYS A 100 66.92 -10.64 -40.07
N MET A 101 65.85 -9.89 -39.79
CA MET A 101 64.47 -10.32 -40.08
C MET A 101 64.21 -10.42 -41.59
N ILE A 102 64.74 -9.48 -42.38
CA ILE A 102 64.64 -9.51 -43.85
C ILE A 102 65.84 -10.20 -44.53
N ASN A 103 66.42 -11.21 -43.88
CA ASN A 103 67.51 -11.98 -44.49
C ASN A 103 66.98 -12.91 -45.58
N LEU A 104 67.66 -12.95 -46.74
CA LEU A 104 67.27 -13.80 -47.87
C LEU A 104 67.30 -15.29 -47.50
N ASP A 105 68.25 -15.69 -46.65
CA ASP A 105 68.33 -17.04 -46.08
C ASP A 105 67.41 -17.13 -44.86
N TYR A 106 66.30 -17.86 -44.99
CA TYR A 106 65.31 -18.02 -43.94
C TYR A 106 65.89 -18.65 -42.67
N THR A 107 66.98 -19.43 -42.75
CA THR A 107 67.62 -20.07 -41.59
C THR A 107 68.43 -19.08 -40.74
N LYS A 108 68.77 -17.91 -41.29
CA LYS A 108 69.49 -16.84 -40.60
C LYS A 108 68.55 -15.82 -39.94
N ARG A 109 67.25 -15.92 -40.20
CA ARG A 109 66.25 -15.06 -39.57
C ARG A 109 66.10 -15.46 -38.10
N PRO A 110 65.97 -14.49 -37.18
CA PRO A 110 65.79 -14.79 -35.77
C PRO A 110 64.39 -15.38 -35.56
N THR A 111 64.27 -16.22 -34.54
CA THR A 111 62.97 -16.68 -34.07
C THR A 111 62.23 -15.54 -33.36
N VAL A 112 60.89 -15.62 -33.34
CA VAL A 112 60.06 -14.67 -32.58
C VAL A 112 60.47 -14.61 -31.11
N LYS A 113 60.88 -15.76 -30.54
CA LYS A 113 61.37 -15.82 -29.16
C LYS A 113 62.64 -14.98 -28.97
N GLU A 114 63.63 -15.11 -29.85
CA GLU A 114 64.87 -14.32 -29.79
C GLU A 114 64.60 -12.81 -29.98
N LEU A 115 63.63 -12.45 -30.82
CA LEU A 115 63.20 -11.06 -30.99
C LEU A 115 62.58 -10.48 -29.70
N LEU A 116 61.72 -11.26 -29.03
CA LEU A 116 61.09 -10.88 -27.76
C LEU A 116 62.07 -10.81 -26.60
N GLU A 117 63.14 -11.61 -26.66
CA GLU A 117 64.20 -11.63 -25.64
C GLU A 117 65.23 -10.51 -25.83
N SER A 118 65.11 -9.69 -26.88
CA SER A 118 65.97 -8.52 -27.06
C SER A 118 65.82 -7.51 -25.92
N GLU A 119 66.93 -6.87 -25.54
CA GLU A 119 66.98 -5.90 -24.44
C GLU A 119 65.95 -4.78 -24.60
N THR A 120 65.79 -4.27 -25.82
CA THR A 120 64.80 -3.23 -26.16
C THR A 120 63.38 -3.70 -25.90
N MET A 121 63.02 -4.92 -26.32
CA MET A 121 61.66 -5.44 -26.17
C MET A 121 61.35 -5.78 -24.70
N GLN A 122 62.32 -6.31 -23.96
CA GLN A 122 62.18 -6.53 -22.53
C GLN A 122 61.99 -5.21 -21.77
N LEU A 123 62.74 -4.16 -22.12
CA LEU A 123 62.61 -2.84 -21.49
C LEU A 123 61.23 -2.23 -21.75
N ILE A 124 60.72 -2.31 -22.98
CA ILE A 124 59.36 -1.86 -23.32
C ILE A 124 58.32 -2.63 -22.49
N GLY A 125 58.44 -3.95 -22.40
CA GLY A 125 57.55 -4.77 -21.58
C GLY A 125 57.60 -4.42 -20.08
N MET A 126 58.76 -4.06 -19.54
CA MET A 126 58.89 -3.57 -18.16
C MET A 126 58.23 -2.20 -17.97
N ILE A 127 58.37 -1.28 -18.93
CA ILE A 127 57.76 0.05 -18.89
C ILE A 127 56.23 -0.08 -18.95
N GLU A 128 55.69 -0.93 -19.81
CA GLU A 128 54.24 -1.17 -19.92
C GLU A 128 53.67 -1.75 -18.64
N LYS A 129 54.29 -2.80 -18.09
CA LYS A 129 53.90 -3.36 -16.78
C LYS A 129 53.93 -2.33 -15.67
N SER A 130 54.94 -1.46 -15.65
CA SER A 130 55.05 -0.40 -14.64
C SER A 130 53.96 0.66 -14.79
N LYS A 131 53.52 0.96 -16.02
CA LYS A 131 52.41 1.89 -16.27
C LYS A 131 51.08 1.30 -15.83
N GLU A 132 50.83 0.02 -16.10
CA GLU A 132 49.63 -0.70 -15.65
C GLU A 132 49.54 -0.75 -14.12
N GLN A 133 50.65 -1.07 -13.45
CA GLN A 133 50.72 -1.08 -11.99
C GLN A 133 50.41 0.31 -11.41
N LYS A 134 51.06 1.37 -11.90
CA LYS A 134 50.79 2.74 -11.44
C LYS A 134 49.35 3.18 -11.68
N GLY A 135 48.73 2.78 -12.80
CA GLY A 135 47.32 3.05 -13.08
C GLY A 135 46.41 2.38 -12.05
N SER A 136 46.63 1.10 -11.79
CA SER A 136 45.83 0.35 -10.80
C SER A 136 46.02 0.88 -9.36
N GLU A 137 47.22 1.31 -8.98
CA GLU A 137 47.49 1.92 -7.68
C GLU A 137 46.74 3.24 -7.50
N GLN A 138 46.73 4.09 -8.52
CA GLN A 138 45.99 5.37 -8.50
C GLN A 138 44.47 5.15 -8.41
N GLU A 139 43.94 4.18 -9.16
CA GLU A 139 42.52 3.82 -9.09
C GLU A 139 42.14 3.28 -7.71
N ASN A 140 42.97 2.42 -7.12
CA ASN A 140 42.76 1.89 -5.78
C ASN A 140 42.82 3.00 -4.72
N GLU A 141 43.76 3.95 -4.82
CA GLU A 141 43.85 5.08 -3.90
C GLU A 141 42.60 5.98 -4.00
N GLN A 142 42.12 6.26 -5.21
CA GLN A 142 40.89 7.02 -5.42
C GLN A 142 39.66 6.28 -4.87
N MET A 143 39.57 4.96 -5.06
CA MET A 143 38.49 4.14 -4.54
C MET A 143 38.48 4.14 -3.01
N ASN A 144 39.64 4.00 -2.38
CA ASN A 144 39.77 4.04 -0.92
C ASN A 144 39.35 5.40 -0.34
N LYS A 145 39.70 6.52 -0.98
CA LYS A 145 39.25 7.85 -0.57
C LYS A 145 37.72 7.97 -0.61
N LYS A 146 37.08 7.54 -1.70
CA LYS A 146 35.61 7.52 -1.82
C LYS A 146 34.93 6.61 -0.80
N MET A 147 35.52 5.45 -0.51
CA MET A 147 35.00 4.53 0.50
C MET A 147 34.97 5.19 1.88
N ASN A 148 36.09 5.82 2.28
CA ASN A 148 36.18 6.52 3.57
C ASN A 148 35.17 7.69 3.67
N GLU A 149 34.97 8.46 2.60
CA GLU A 149 33.96 9.52 2.55
C GLU A 149 32.53 8.97 2.71
N LEU A 150 32.21 7.86 2.02
CA LEU A 150 30.91 7.19 2.12
C LEU A 150 30.67 6.63 3.52
N GLU A 151 31.67 6.02 4.14
CA GLU A 151 31.57 5.52 5.52
C GLU A 151 31.28 6.66 6.51
N MET A 152 31.96 7.80 6.38
CA MET A 152 31.68 8.96 7.23
C MET A 152 30.24 9.49 7.02
N LYS A 153 29.79 9.55 5.76
CA LYS A 153 28.43 9.99 5.43
C LYS A 153 27.38 9.03 6.00
N ASN A 154 27.58 7.72 5.88
CA ASN A 154 26.69 6.71 6.46
C ASN A 154 26.59 6.84 7.98
N ARG A 155 27.72 6.98 8.69
CA ARG A 155 27.70 7.22 10.15
C ARG A 155 26.92 8.49 10.53
N SER A 156 27.09 9.57 9.75
CA SER A 156 26.35 10.80 10.01
C SER A 156 24.83 10.64 9.81
N LEU A 157 24.43 9.89 8.77
CA LEU A 157 23.04 9.63 8.45
C LEU A 157 22.38 8.70 9.48
N GLU A 158 23.11 7.69 9.97
CA GLU A 158 22.66 6.82 11.05
C GLU A 158 22.40 7.62 12.33
N ALA A 159 23.31 8.53 12.70
CA ALA A 159 23.13 9.40 13.86
C ALA A 159 21.95 10.37 13.71
N GLU A 160 21.68 10.86 12.50
CA GLU A 160 20.51 11.71 12.22
C GLU A 160 19.20 10.93 12.31
N ASN A 161 19.15 9.74 11.71
CA ASN A 161 18.00 8.83 11.81
C ASN A 161 17.68 8.44 13.26
N GLU A 162 18.70 8.22 14.09
CA GLU A 162 18.51 7.93 15.51
C GLU A 162 17.94 9.13 16.27
N LYS A 163 18.42 10.34 15.98
CA LYS A 163 17.86 11.59 16.54
C LYS A 163 16.39 11.78 16.13
N GLU A 164 16.04 11.50 14.88
CA GLU A 164 14.65 11.60 14.41
C GLU A 164 13.74 10.59 15.11
N LYS A 165 14.18 9.33 15.25
CA LYS A 165 13.43 8.32 16.03
C LYS A 165 13.20 8.76 17.47
N ASN A 166 14.22 9.31 18.11
CA ASN A 166 14.10 9.82 19.48
C ASN A 166 13.11 10.99 19.58
N ARG A 167 13.14 11.93 18.63
CA ARG A 167 12.15 13.03 18.56
C ARG A 167 10.73 12.53 18.36
N ALA A 168 10.54 11.55 17.47
CA ALA A 168 9.23 10.95 17.23
C ALA A 168 8.69 10.25 18.49
N ASN A 169 9.55 9.50 19.20
CA ASN A 169 9.17 8.84 20.46
C ASN A 169 8.79 9.85 21.54
N ILE A 170 9.53 10.95 21.70
CA ILE A 170 9.20 12.02 22.66
C ILE A 170 7.84 12.63 22.31
N THR A 171 7.61 12.95 21.03
CA THR A 171 6.35 13.53 20.56
C THR A 171 5.16 12.59 20.83
N GLU A 172 5.35 11.29 20.61
CA GLU A 172 4.32 10.29 20.87
C GLU A 172 4.02 10.15 22.38
N GLN A 173 5.05 10.18 23.23
CA GLN A 173 4.87 10.18 24.69
C GLN A 173 4.12 11.42 25.17
N GLU A 174 4.42 12.61 24.63
CA GLU A 174 3.72 13.85 24.96
C GLU A 174 2.23 13.77 24.57
N LYS A 175 1.91 13.26 23.37
CA LYS A 175 0.53 13.05 22.93
C LYS A 175 -0.22 12.06 23.83
N GLN A 176 0.42 10.95 24.20
CA GLN A 176 -0.21 9.96 25.09
C GLN A 176 -0.51 10.57 26.47
N LYS A 177 0.41 11.37 27.00
CA LYS A 177 0.20 12.09 28.26
C LYS A 177 -0.97 13.08 28.16
N GLU A 178 -1.05 13.85 27.08
CA GLU A 178 -2.17 14.78 26.85
C GLU A 178 -3.52 14.06 26.73
N ILE A 179 -3.55 12.91 26.04
CA ILE A 179 -4.75 12.06 25.95
C ILE A 179 -5.16 11.56 27.33
N GLN A 180 -4.20 11.11 28.14
CA GLN A 180 -4.46 10.62 29.49
C GLN A 180 -5.00 11.71 30.42
N GLU A 181 -4.44 12.93 30.34
CA GLU A 181 -4.93 14.10 31.09
C GLU A 181 -6.36 14.47 30.67
N LYS A 182 -6.65 14.49 29.37
CA LYS A 182 -8.00 14.73 28.84
C LYS A 182 -9.01 13.68 29.30
N GLN A 183 -8.64 12.40 29.30
CA GLN A 183 -9.48 11.31 29.79
C GLN A 183 -9.75 11.45 31.29
N LYS A 184 -8.74 11.79 32.09
CA LYS A 184 -8.90 12.01 33.53
C LYS A 184 -9.85 13.18 33.80
N ALA A 185 -9.65 14.32 33.15
CA ALA A 185 -10.53 15.48 33.29
C ALA A 185 -11.97 15.18 32.85
N GLN A 186 -12.16 14.37 31.81
CA GLN A 186 -13.48 13.93 31.39
C GLN A 186 -14.15 13.03 32.43
N SER A 187 -13.42 12.07 33.00
CA SER A 187 -13.92 11.20 34.06
C SER A 187 -14.34 11.99 35.30
N GLU A 188 -13.55 12.99 35.71
CA GLU A 188 -13.87 13.89 36.82
C GLU A 188 -15.17 14.67 36.55
N ARG A 189 -15.32 15.26 35.35
CA ARG A 189 -16.56 15.92 34.93
C ARG A 189 -17.77 14.99 34.94
N ASP A 190 -17.61 13.76 34.44
CA ASP A 190 -18.70 12.77 34.43
C ASP A 190 -19.06 12.29 35.84
N GLN A 191 -18.10 12.26 36.77
CA GLN A 191 -18.36 11.96 38.18
C GLN A 191 -19.09 13.11 38.87
N GLU A 192 -18.69 14.36 38.62
CA GLU A 192 -19.34 15.55 39.17
C GLU A 192 -20.78 15.67 38.67
N LYS A 193 -21.01 15.45 37.37
CA LYS A 193 -22.36 15.39 36.80
C LYS A 193 -23.24 14.33 37.48
N ARG A 194 -22.70 13.12 37.71
CA ARG A 194 -23.44 12.06 38.43
C ARG A 194 -23.77 12.43 39.88
N ARG A 195 -22.88 13.16 40.57
CA ARG A 195 -23.16 13.67 41.92
C ARG A 195 -24.28 14.70 41.88
N ALA A 196 -24.21 15.66 40.95
CA ALA A 196 -25.25 16.67 40.76
C ALA A 196 -26.61 16.04 40.39
N ASP A 197 -26.63 15.03 39.51
CA ASP A 197 -27.86 14.29 39.16
C ASP A 197 -28.44 13.56 40.39
N THR A 198 -27.59 12.99 41.25
CA THR A 198 -28.01 12.33 42.50
C THR A 198 -28.59 13.34 43.50
N GLU A 199 -27.90 14.47 43.71
CA GLU A 199 -28.37 15.55 44.57
C GLU A 199 -29.70 16.12 44.05
N HIS A 200 -29.82 16.30 42.73
CA HIS A 200 -31.05 16.76 42.10
C HIS A 200 -32.20 15.76 42.31
N ALA A 201 -31.95 14.46 42.16
CA ALA A 201 -32.93 13.42 42.44
C ALA A 201 -33.37 13.42 43.92
N GLU A 202 -32.44 13.65 44.84
CA GLU A 202 -32.74 13.78 46.27
C GLU A 202 -33.56 15.04 46.58
N VAL A 203 -33.26 16.18 45.95
CA VAL A 203 -34.08 17.40 46.02
C VAL A 203 -35.49 17.14 45.51
N ILE A 204 -35.65 16.44 44.38
CA ILE A 204 -36.98 16.06 43.85
C ILE A 204 -37.72 15.19 44.88
N ARG A 205 -37.05 14.18 45.46
CA ARG A 205 -37.62 13.32 46.49
C ARG A 205 -38.10 14.13 47.71
N LEU A 206 -37.23 14.96 48.29
CA LEU A 206 -37.55 15.78 49.45
C LEU A 206 -38.66 16.80 49.14
N THR A 207 -38.66 17.39 47.94
CA THR A 207 -39.73 18.29 47.48
C THR A 207 -41.07 17.55 47.39
N SER A 208 -41.06 16.31 46.92
CA SER A 208 -42.27 15.46 46.86
C SER A 208 -42.77 15.08 48.27
N GLU A 209 -41.87 14.77 49.19
CA GLU A 209 -42.20 14.50 50.61
C GLU A 209 -42.76 15.74 51.29
N LEU A 210 -42.15 16.92 51.08
CA LEU A 210 -42.64 18.20 51.58
C LEU A 210 -44.03 18.52 51.01
N THR A 211 -44.24 18.29 49.71
CA THR A 211 -45.54 18.47 49.06
C THR A 211 -46.59 17.54 49.65
N ARG A 212 -46.23 16.28 49.90
CA ARG A 212 -47.11 15.30 50.54
C ARG A 212 -47.43 15.67 51.99
N LEU A 213 -46.46 16.09 52.79
CA LEU A 213 -46.66 16.58 54.16
C LEU A 213 -47.55 17.83 54.17
N ASN A 214 -47.34 18.75 53.25
CA ASN A 214 -48.18 19.95 53.10
C ASN A 214 -49.62 19.59 52.69
N GLN A 215 -49.80 18.62 51.78
CA GLN A 215 -51.12 18.05 51.47
C GLN A 215 -51.75 17.33 52.68
N THR A 216 -50.95 16.66 53.52
CA THR A 216 -51.39 15.96 54.74
C THR A 216 -51.83 16.95 55.82
N LEU A 217 -51.17 18.11 55.91
CA LEU A 217 -51.60 19.27 56.72
C LEU A 217 -52.86 19.96 56.17
N LEU A 218 -53.22 19.72 54.90
CA LEU A 218 -54.30 20.42 54.21
C LEU A 218 -55.58 19.62 53.93
N SER A 219 -55.71 18.30 54.20
CA SER A 219 -57.05 17.64 54.27
C SER A 219 -57.05 16.13 54.55
N VAL A 220 -58.18 15.65 55.10
CA VAL A 220 -58.76 14.29 54.94
C VAL A 220 -60.25 14.47 54.55
N PRO A 221 -60.92 13.63 53.73
CA PRO A 221 -60.48 12.51 52.85
C PRO A 221 -60.99 12.54 51.37
N SER A 222 -60.45 11.60 50.57
CA SER A 222 -61.06 10.82 49.46
C SER A 222 -61.67 11.51 48.22
N SER A 223 -60.99 11.39 47.07
CA SER A 223 -61.62 10.92 45.82
C SER A 223 -60.57 10.56 44.75
N LEU A 224 -60.86 9.51 43.98
CA LEU A 224 -60.21 9.24 42.70
C LEU A 224 -60.44 10.44 41.79
N SER A 225 -59.40 11.19 41.42
CA SER A 225 -59.53 12.23 40.41
C SER A 225 -59.46 11.61 39.02
N THR A 226 -60.54 11.73 38.25
CA THR A 226 -60.56 11.32 36.84
C THR A 226 -59.66 12.24 36.04
N ILE A 227 -58.68 11.68 35.32
CA ILE A 227 -57.84 12.43 34.38
C ILE A 227 -58.64 12.64 33.09
N THR A 228 -58.91 13.89 32.73
CA THR A 228 -59.45 14.23 31.42
C THR A 228 -58.43 13.87 30.34
N TYR A 229 -58.85 13.15 29.31
CA TYR A 229 -57.97 12.72 28.23
C TYR A 229 -58.50 13.11 26.86
N GLN A 230 -57.59 13.22 25.90
CA GLN A 230 -57.90 13.44 24.49
C GLN A 230 -57.19 12.38 23.65
N SER A 231 -57.90 11.72 22.74
CA SER A 231 -57.27 10.80 21.79
C SER A 231 -56.46 11.57 20.74
N ILE A 232 -55.33 11.00 20.37
CA ILE A 232 -54.51 11.38 19.24
C ILE A 232 -54.68 10.24 18.23
N ILE A 233 -55.40 10.54 17.15
CA ILE A 233 -55.74 9.60 16.09
C ILE A 233 -54.99 10.06 14.82
N PRO A 234 -54.07 9.25 14.28
CA PRO A 234 -53.31 9.63 13.08
C PRO A 234 -54.18 9.81 11.83
N ASP A 235 -55.23 9.00 11.69
CA ASP A 235 -56.18 9.06 10.58
C ASP A 235 -57.60 8.75 11.06
N ILE A 236 -58.50 9.74 10.95
CA ILE A 236 -59.91 9.64 11.36
C ILE A 236 -60.70 8.64 10.51
N GLN A 237 -60.20 8.26 9.33
CA GLN A 237 -60.84 7.23 8.53
C GLN A 237 -60.65 5.84 9.15
N HIS A 238 -59.62 5.61 9.97
CA HIS A 238 -59.28 4.30 10.56
C HIS A 238 -59.81 4.11 11.99
N ALA A 239 -59.93 5.20 12.76
CA ALA A 239 -60.56 5.19 14.07
C ALA A 239 -61.18 6.55 14.38
N ILE A 240 -62.26 6.56 15.16
CA ILE A 240 -62.93 7.77 15.62
C ILE A 240 -63.16 7.69 17.13
N GLN A 241 -63.08 8.83 17.80
CA GLN A 241 -63.51 8.95 19.19
C GLN A 241 -64.95 9.46 19.22
N LYS A 242 -65.84 8.75 19.92
CA LYS A 242 -67.18 9.22 20.30
C LYS A 242 -67.29 9.11 21.82
N ASP A 243 -67.33 10.25 22.50
CA ASP A 243 -67.29 10.32 23.96
C ASP A 243 -66.09 9.54 24.54
N ASN A 244 -66.36 8.58 25.41
CA ASN A 244 -65.35 7.70 26.01
C ASN A 244 -65.12 6.41 25.21
N LYS A 245 -65.71 6.29 24.01
CA LYS A 245 -65.53 5.13 23.13
C LYS A 245 -64.55 5.46 22.01
N ILE A 246 -63.59 4.57 21.82
CA ILE A 246 -62.79 4.52 20.60
C ILE A 246 -63.44 3.49 19.69
N ILE A 247 -63.85 3.93 18.50
CA ILE A 247 -64.51 3.10 17.51
C ILE A 247 -63.57 2.97 16.32
N ARG A 248 -63.06 1.76 16.08
CA ARG A 248 -62.35 1.45 14.84
C ARG A 248 -63.34 1.38 13.68
N THR A 249 -62.93 1.82 12.50
CA THR A 249 -63.69 1.63 11.25
C THR A 249 -63.20 0.38 10.49
N ASP A 250 -63.80 0.12 9.34
CA ASP A 250 -63.41 -0.91 8.37
C ASP A 250 -62.30 -0.47 7.39
N LYS A 251 -61.77 0.76 7.55
CA LYS A 251 -60.72 1.30 6.69
C LYS A 251 -59.34 1.11 7.35
N GLY A 252 -58.35 0.71 6.55
CA GLY A 252 -56.99 0.45 7.02
C GLY A 252 -56.82 -0.91 7.71
N ARG A 253 -55.57 -1.39 7.75
CA ARG A 253 -55.17 -2.66 8.39
C ARG A 253 -54.91 -2.46 9.87
N TYR A 254 -54.28 -1.35 10.24
CA TYR A 254 -53.93 -1.00 11.60
C TYR A 254 -54.50 0.35 12.02
N SER A 255 -54.97 0.41 13.27
CA SER A 255 -55.38 1.66 13.92
C SER A 255 -54.71 1.75 15.28
N THR A 256 -53.79 2.71 15.44
CA THR A 256 -53.13 2.99 16.72
C THR A 256 -53.64 4.32 17.27
N VAL A 257 -54.23 4.30 18.46
CA VAL A 257 -54.73 5.49 19.15
C VAL A 257 -53.91 5.72 20.41
N THR A 258 -53.38 6.92 20.57
CA THR A 258 -52.65 7.32 21.79
C THR A 258 -53.42 8.39 22.54
N PHE A 259 -53.12 8.62 23.82
CA PHE A 259 -53.85 9.58 24.63
C PHE A 259 -52.96 10.70 25.19
N ASN A 260 -53.52 11.92 25.25
CA ASN A 260 -53.05 13.07 26.02
C ASN A 260 -53.86 13.19 27.32
N PRO A 261 -53.30 13.65 28.45
CA PRO A 261 -51.92 14.13 28.60
C PRO A 261 -50.90 13.00 28.68
N VAL A 262 -49.62 13.36 28.55
CA VAL A 262 -48.50 12.46 28.84
C VAL A 262 -48.42 12.24 30.35
N ILE A 263 -48.27 10.99 30.77
CA ILE A 263 -48.11 10.63 32.18
C ILE A 263 -46.65 10.81 32.58
N SER A 264 -46.40 11.72 33.51
CA SER A 264 -45.06 12.10 33.99
C SER A 264 -44.75 11.67 35.42
N SER A 265 -45.73 11.28 36.23
CA SER A 265 -45.54 10.77 37.60
C SER A 265 -46.82 10.14 38.17
N GLY A 266 -46.66 9.36 39.24
CA GLY A 266 -47.78 8.80 40.01
C GLY A 266 -48.22 7.40 39.57
N ILE A 267 -49.36 6.96 40.09
CA ILE A 267 -50.01 5.70 39.71
C ILE A 267 -51.25 6.04 38.90
N VAL A 268 -51.29 5.60 37.65
CA VAL A 268 -52.42 5.82 36.75
C VAL A 268 -53.01 4.48 36.38
N ARG A 269 -54.32 4.34 36.55
CA ARG A 269 -55.09 3.20 36.06
C ARG A 269 -55.85 3.62 34.82
N PHE A 270 -55.61 2.91 33.72
CA PHE A 270 -56.43 2.99 32.52
C PHE A 270 -57.15 1.68 32.34
N GLY A 271 -58.46 1.73 32.18
CA GLY A 271 -59.25 0.52 31.99
C GLY A 271 -60.53 0.80 31.24
N GLY A 272 -61.08 -0.28 30.71
CA GLY A 272 -62.29 -0.29 29.93
C GLY A 272 -62.67 -1.73 29.62
N PHE A 273 -63.59 -1.92 28.71
CA PHE A 273 -63.96 -3.23 28.19
C PHE A 273 -64.10 -3.13 26.67
N PHE A 274 -64.10 -4.28 26.01
CA PHE A 274 -64.14 -4.36 24.56
C PHE A 274 -65.43 -5.02 24.11
N GLU A 275 -66.16 -4.36 23.23
CA GLU A 275 -67.38 -4.83 22.57
C GLU A 275 -67.02 -5.29 21.13
N ASN A 276 -67.63 -6.37 20.63
CA ASN A 276 -67.45 -6.89 19.27
C ASN A 276 -65.99 -7.20 18.91
N SER A 277 -65.24 -7.71 19.89
CA SER A 277 -63.81 -8.01 19.74
C SER A 277 -63.54 -9.47 19.38
N SER A 278 -64.57 -10.34 19.41
CA SER A 278 -64.49 -11.80 19.31
C SER A 278 -63.79 -12.27 18.03
N ASP A 279 -64.10 -11.66 16.89
CA ASP A 279 -63.64 -12.08 15.55
C ASP A 279 -62.20 -11.64 15.21
N ASN A 280 -61.61 -10.79 16.06
CA ASN A 280 -60.31 -10.17 15.82
C ASN A 280 -59.23 -10.77 16.74
N PRO A 281 -58.30 -11.61 16.27
CA PRO A 281 -57.25 -12.18 17.11
C PRO A 281 -56.07 -11.22 17.36
N PHE A 282 -55.98 -10.08 16.67
CA PHE A 282 -54.81 -9.19 16.67
C PHE A 282 -55.01 -7.88 17.44
N PHE A 283 -55.87 -7.88 18.47
CA PHE A 283 -56.07 -6.72 19.34
C PHE A 283 -54.99 -6.57 20.43
N SER A 284 -54.58 -5.34 20.80
CA SER A 284 -53.68 -5.09 21.94
C SER A 284 -53.85 -3.74 22.66
N VAL A 285 -53.44 -3.69 23.93
CA VAL A 285 -53.42 -2.44 24.72
C VAL A 285 -52.04 -2.22 25.32
N GLY A 286 -51.61 -0.98 25.55
CA GLY A 286 -50.23 -0.78 25.96
C GLY A 286 -49.79 0.62 26.32
N ILE A 287 -48.48 0.76 26.47
CA ILE A 287 -47.81 1.99 26.93
C ILE A 287 -46.68 2.35 25.97
N ALA A 288 -46.64 3.61 25.55
CA ALA A 288 -45.62 4.18 24.70
C ALA A 288 -44.68 5.07 25.50
N ASP A 289 -43.43 5.12 25.08
CA ASP A 289 -42.64 6.32 25.34
C ASP A 289 -43.31 7.53 24.67
N SER A 290 -43.23 8.70 25.29
CA SER A 290 -43.83 9.92 24.76
C SER A 290 -43.25 10.36 23.41
N SER A 291 -42.05 9.87 23.04
CA SER A 291 -41.41 10.09 21.74
C SER A 291 -41.87 9.14 20.62
N ALA A 292 -42.72 8.14 20.92
CA ALA A 292 -43.26 7.27 19.88
C ALA A 292 -44.26 8.03 19.00
N ILE A 293 -44.06 7.97 17.68
CA ILE A 293 -44.90 8.62 16.67
C ILE A 293 -45.48 7.51 15.80
N PHE A 294 -46.81 7.45 15.69
CA PHE A 294 -47.51 6.44 14.91
C PHE A 294 -48.15 7.10 13.69
N GLY A 295 -47.83 6.58 12.50
CA GLY A 295 -48.47 6.98 11.25
C GLY A 295 -49.85 6.35 11.06
N SER A 296 -50.52 6.75 9.98
CA SER A 296 -51.72 6.07 9.47
C SER A 296 -51.37 4.64 9.05
N ASP A 297 -52.21 3.66 9.39
CA ASP A 297 -52.00 2.24 9.06
C ASP A 297 -50.74 1.62 9.67
N GLU A 298 -50.28 2.14 10.82
CA GLU A 298 -49.11 1.60 11.51
C GLU A 298 -49.46 0.84 12.78
N ALA A 299 -48.86 -0.35 12.92
CA ALA A 299 -48.89 -1.12 14.14
C ALA A 299 -47.92 -0.54 15.19
N PRO A 300 -48.07 -0.90 16.47
CA PRO A 300 -47.26 -0.33 17.55
C PRO A 300 -45.80 -0.79 17.52
N TRP A 301 -45.52 -1.84 16.77
CA TRP A 301 -44.18 -2.37 16.52
C TRP A 301 -43.63 -1.99 15.14
N SER A 302 -44.34 -1.16 14.36
CA SER A 302 -43.82 -0.67 13.08
C SER A 302 -42.58 0.19 13.30
N GLY A 303 -41.53 -0.05 12.51
CA GLY A 303 -40.29 0.73 12.52
C GLY A 303 -39.64 0.85 13.91
N GLU A 304 -39.28 2.07 14.31
CA GLU A 304 -38.65 2.34 15.60
C GLU A 304 -39.58 2.13 16.80
N ASN A 305 -40.90 2.13 16.58
CA ASN A 305 -41.86 2.04 17.67
C ASN A 305 -41.79 0.71 18.41
N LYS A 306 -41.27 -0.36 17.77
CA LYS A 306 -40.98 -1.65 18.43
C LYS A 306 -40.11 -1.51 19.68
N LYS A 307 -39.22 -0.51 19.71
CA LYS A 307 -38.31 -0.23 20.84
C LYS A 307 -38.86 0.79 21.83
N LYS A 308 -40.03 1.37 21.56
CA LYS A 308 -40.64 2.47 22.33
C LYS A 308 -42.01 2.09 22.88
N THR A 309 -42.38 0.80 22.78
CA THR A 309 -43.75 0.33 22.93
C THR A 309 -43.81 -0.97 23.71
N PHE A 310 -44.61 -0.95 24.78
CA PHE A 310 -45.08 -2.14 25.47
C PHE A 310 -46.53 -2.38 25.11
N PHE A 311 -46.92 -3.63 24.87
CA PHE A 311 -48.30 -3.99 24.55
C PHE A 311 -48.65 -5.39 25.07
N TYR A 312 -49.93 -5.55 25.39
CA TYR A 312 -50.57 -6.75 25.86
C TYR A 312 -51.62 -7.17 24.84
N PHE A 313 -51.41 -8.32 24.21
CA PHE A 313 -52.30 -8.85 23.18
C PHE A 313 -53.54 -9.50 23.77
N LYS A 314 -54.57 -9.63 22.93
CA LYS A 314 -55.80 -10.32 23.24
C LYS A 314 -55.60 -11.76 23.69
N ASP A 315 -54.59 -12.45 23.16
CA ASP A 315 -54.27 -13.83 23.55
C ASP A 315 -53.55 -13.94 24.92
N GLY A 316 -53.26 -12.81 25.58
CA GLY A 316 -52.50 -12.75 26.83
C GLY A 316 -50.98 -12.67 26.63
N SER A 317 -50.49 -12.64 25.39
CA SER A 317 -49.07 -12.45 25.11
C SER A 317 -48.67 -10.99 25.40
N LEU A 318 -47.58 -10.79 26.13
CA LEU A 318 -47.02 -9.46 26.41
C LEU A 318 -45.77 -9.24 25.55
N GLY A 319 -45.78 -8.19 24.73
CA GLY A 319 -44.65 -7.76 23.91
C GLY A 319 -43.75 -6.76 24.66
N HIS A 320 -42.47 -7.12 24.82
CA HIS A 320 -41.42 -6.31 25.44
C HIS A 320 -40.40 -5.83 24.39
N ILE A 321 -39.77 -4.68 24.64
CA ILE A 321 -38.64 -4.16 23.84
C ILE A 321 -37.54 -5.24 23.78
N GLY A 322 -37.22 -5.78 22.60
CA GLY A 322 -36.15 -6.79 22.42
C GLY A 322 -36.56 -8.23 22.10
N ASP A 323 -37.72 -8.42 21.46
CA ASP A 323 -38.07 -9.58 20.60
C ASP A 323 -38.49 -10.90 21.25
N ASN A 324 -38.77 -10.94 22.56
CA ASN A 324 -39.42 -12.09 23.20
C ASN A 324 -40.83 -11.75 23.71
N TYR A 325 -41.81 -12.56 23.31
CA TYR A 325 -43.19 -12.51 23.84
C TYR A 325 -43.27 -13.29 25.15
N ILE A 326 -43.77 -12.65 26.20
CA ILE A 326 -44.08 -13.30 27.47
C ILE A 326 -45.48 -13.91 27.35
N LYS A 327 -45.56 -15.24 27.34
CA LYS A 327 -46.81 -16.02 27.26
C LYS A 327 -47.28 -16.44 28.66
N GLY A 328 -48.54 -16.84 28.78
CA GLY A 328 -49.11 -17.42 30.01
C GLY A 328 -49.96 -16.45 30.85
N ASN A 329 -50.20 -15.23 30.39
CA ASN A 329 -51.17 -14.33 31.03
C ASN A 329 -52.59 -14.59 30.51
N SER A 330 -53.60 -14.11 31.24
CA SER A 330 -55.00 -14.30 30.87
C SER A 330 -55.36 -13.53 29.59
N PRO A 331 -56.07 -14.15 28.63
CA PRO A 331 -56.50 -13.44 27.44
C PRO A 331 -57.47 -12.29 27.79
N ILE A 332 -57.56 -11.31 26.90
CA ILE A 332 -58.61 -10.28 26.95
C ILE A 332 -59.88 -10.92 26.41
N GLU A 333 -60.85 -11.11 27.29
CA GLU A 333 -62.15 -11.65 26.93
C GLU A 333 -63.14 -10.55 26.57
N GLU A 334 -64.06 -10.85 25.67
CA GLU A 334 -65.11 -9.93 25.25
C GLU A 334 -66.01 -9.53 26.42
N ASN A 335 -66.38 -8.24 26.47
CA ASN A 335 -67.18 -7.64 27.54
C ASN A 335 -66.61 -7.78 28.96
N LYS A 336 -65.36 -8.25 29.11
CA LYS A 336 -64.65 -8.22 30.39
C LYS A 336 -63.85 -6.93 30.53
N THR A 337 -63.83 -6.40 31.75
CA THR A 337 -63.04 -5.21 32.06
C THR A 337 -61.56 -5.58 32.09
N VAL A 338 -60.77 -4.87 31.29
CA VAL A 338 -59.31 -4.88 31.34
C VAL A 338 -58.85 -3.57 31.95
N ALA A 339 -57.95 -3.64 32.91
CA ALA A 339 -57.30 -2.47 33.48
C ALA A 339 -55.80 -2.67 33.52
N MET A 340 -55.08 -1.60 33.22
CA MET A 340 -53.64 -1.51 33.27
C MET A 340 -53.28 -0.40 34.26
N GLU A 341 -52.50 -0.79 35.28
CA GLU A 341 -51.99 0.13 36.29
C GLU A 341 -50.52 0.43 35.99
N LEU A 342 -50.22 1.68 35.74
CA LEU A 342 -48.86 2.18 35.53
C LEU A 342 -48.41 2.92 36.79
N LYS A 343 -47.41 2.39 37.48
CA LYS A 343 -46.66 3.12 38.51
C LYS A 343 -45.42 3.76 37.88
N HIS A 344 -45.35 5.08 37.91
CA HIS A 344 -44.27 5.83 37.28
C HIS A 344 -43.43 6.62 38.32
N ALA A 345 -42.11 6.39 38.31
CA ALA A 345 -41.10 7.13 39.06
C ALA A 345 -40.35 8.07 38.09
N SER A 346 -40.00 9.26 38.56
CA SER A 346 -39.97 10.59 37.90
C SER A 346 -39.17 10.85 36.60
N ASP A 347 -38.59 9.88 35.90
CA ASP A 347 -37.56 10.21 34.88
C ASP A 347 -37.90 9.83 33.43
N ILE A 348 -39.08 9.28 33.10
CA ILE A 348 -39.43 8.91 31.71
C ILE A 348 -40.90 9.20 31.36
N LYS A 349 -41.16 10.23 30.55
CA LYS A 349 -42.50 10.58 30.08
C LYS A 349 -43.15 9.48 29.22
N LYS A 350 -44.31 8.94 29.63
CA LYS A 350 -45.01 7.84 28.93
C LYS A 350 -46.44 8.21 28.51
N ARG A 351 -46.93 7.62 27.42
CA ARG A 351 -48.32 7.74 26.94
C ARG A 351 -49.02 6.39 27.06
N MET A 352 -50.28 6.39 27.47
CA MET A 352 -51.13 5.21 27.31
C MET A 352 -51.63 5.14 25.88
N LYS A 353 -51.79 3.91 25.38
CA LYS A 353 -52.22 3.67 24.01
C LYS A 353 -53.11 2.43 23.90
N LEU A 354 -54.03 2.52 22.95
CA LEU A 354 -54.94 1.46 22.58
C LEU A 354 -54.67 1.11 21.11
N VAL A 355 -54.61 -0.18 20.82
CA VAL A 355 -54.26 -0.65 19.49
C VAL A 355 -55.23 -1.74 19.09
N GLN A 356 -56.02 -1.45 18.07
CA GLN A 356 -56.86 -2.45 17.44
C GLN A 356 -56.25 -2.76 16.08
N MET A 357 -55.99 -4.03 15.79
CA MET A 357 -55.43 -4.49 14.50
C MET A 357 -56.36 -5.53 13.94
N ASP A 358 -56.55 -5.62 12.63
CA ASP A 358 -57.18 -6.81 12.08
C ASP A 358 -56.72 -7.09 10.66
N TYR A 359 -56.78 -8.37 10.28
CA TYR A 359 -56.78 -8.81 8.89
C TYR A 359 -57.83 -9.90 8.71
N PRO A 360 -58.88 -9.64 7.92
CA PRO A 360 -59.56 -10.69 7.18
C PRO A 360 -58.96 -10.75 5.77
N MET A 361 -58.38 -11.89 5.37
CA MET A 361 -58.23 -12.18 3.94
C MET A 361 -59.49 -12.91 3.47
N GLY A 362 -60.35 -12.21 2.74
CA GLY A 362 -61.42 -12.80 1.94
C GLY A 362 -62.65 -11.92 1.87
N GLN A 363 -63.18 -11.77 0.65
CA GLN A 363 -64.56 -11.36 0.38
C GLN A 363 -65.56 -12.22 1.17
#